data_AF-A0A7R9TXQ3-F1
#
_entry.id   AF-A0A7R9TXQ3-F1
#
_cell.length_a   1.000
_cell.length_b   1.000
_cell.length_c   1.000
_cell.angle_alpha   90.00
_cell.angle_beta   90.00
_cell.angle_gamma   90.00
#
_symmetry.space_group_name_H-M   'P 1'
#
loop_
_entity.id
_entity.type
_entity.pdbx_description
1 polymer ?
#
loop_
_entity_poly.entity_id
_entity_poly.type
_entity_poly.pdbx_seq_one_letter_code
_entity_poly.pdbx_strand_id
1 'polypeptide(L)'
;WRNGRNTPRGGNTPGAWGETRSRDGFWTHVTRAEYGTFTLFSGEGSRDHRARLGITRYARNLHDDTGGIAPWLMLAAVIGGVSAWARERRRRRRRRRRNEKNASDATTETRELALAGSCHGLAPVVVAYALYTVGFQLLANLPIEKDLYAGVSRRFWMQSDVLAGFVAGAGAAFASFLFFFFGAIVSDGGVFAV
;
A
#
# COMPACT_ATOMS: atom_id res chain seq x y z
N TRP A 1 -58.43 -16.42 -5.48
CA TRP A 1 -57.95 -16.87 -6.79
C TRP A 1 -56.44 -17.08 -6.77
N ARG A 2 -56.02 -18.36 -6.76
CA ARG A 2 -54.79 -18.97 -7.35
C ARG A 2 -53.41 -18.36 -7.03
N ASN A 3 -52.32 -19.10 -6.87
CA ASN A 3 -52.04 -20.53 -6.89
C ASN A 3 -50.62 -20.70 -6.31
N GLY A 4 -50.37 -21.84 -5.65
CA GLY A 4 -49.02 -22.19 -5.22
C GLY A 4 -48.08 -22.56 -6.38
N ARG A 5 -46.83 -22.81 -5.97
CA ARG A 5 -45.71 -23.38 -6.71
C ARG A 5 -44.96 -22.39 -7.61
N ASN A 6 -43.83 -21.90 -7.08
CA ASN A 6 -42.49 -21.95 -7.67
C ASN A 6 -41.57 -20.97 -6.91
N THR A 7 -41.21 -21.28 -5.67
CA THR A 7 -39.99 -20.71 -5.08
C THR A 7 -38.84 -21.61 -5.54
N PRO A 8 -37.93 -21.15 -6.42
CA PRO A 8 -36.69 -21.87 -6.68
C PRO A 8 -35.95 -21.99 -5.36
N ARG A 9 -35.59 -23.22 -4.96
CA ARG A 9 -34.66 -23.43 -3.85
C ARG A 9 -33.34 -22.75 -4.22
N GLY A 10 -33.10 -21.56 -3.68
CA GLY A 10 -31.89 -20.75 -3.92
C GLY A 10 -32.08 -19.39 -4.60
N GLY A 11 -33.31 -18.88 -4.76
CA GLY A 11 -33.55 -17.54 -5.32
C GLY A 11 -33.97 -16.53 -4.27
N ASN A 12 -33.15 -15.49 -4.05
CA ASN A 12 -33.41 -14.40 -3.09
C ASN A 12 -34.77 -13.74 -3.35
N THR A 13 -35.55 -13.51 -2.29
CA THR A 13 -36.80 -12.75 -2.32
C THR A 13 -36.54 -11.34 -2.86
N PRO A 14 -37.40 -10.76 -3.73
CA PRO A 14 -37.26 -9.37 -4.14
C PRO A 14 -37.23 -8.44 -2.92
N GLY A 15 -36.09 -7.75 -2.70
CA GLY A 15 -35.85 -6.88 -1.54
C GLY A 15 -35.02 -7.50 -0.40
N ALA A 16 -34.63 -8.76 -0.50
CA ALA A 16 -33.66 -9.36 0.43
C ALA A 16 -32.23 -8.96 0.03
N TRP A 17 -31.48 -8.40 0.97
CA TRP A 17 -30.02 -8.30 0.87
C TRP A 17 -29.50 -9.69 0.50
N GLY A 18 -28.83 -9.83 -0.66
CA GLY A 18 -28.46 -11.13 -1.21
C GLY A 18 -27.68 -12.05 -0.26
N GLU A 19 -27.35 -13.26 -0.72
CA GLU A 19 -26.78 -14.36 0.07
C GLU A 19 -25.46 -14.01 0.80
N THR A 20 -25.55 -13.41 1.98
CA THR A 20 -24.41 -12.92 2.79
C THR A 20 -23.56 -14.03 3.42
N ARG A 21 -24.03 -15.27 3.40
CA ARG A 21 -23.30 -16.43 3.94
C ARG A 21 -22.36 -17.08 2.93
N SER A 22 -22.42 -16.70 1.66
CA SER A 22 -21.52 -17.21 0.62
C SER A 22 -20.32 -16.28 0.44
N ARG A 23 -19.15 -16.83 0.11
CA ARG A 23 -17.96 -16.01 -0.20
C ARG A 23 -18.22 -15.07 -1.38
N ASP A 24 -19.03 -15.54 -2.32
CA ASP A 24 -19.41 -14.79 -3.52
C ASP A 24 -20.39 -13.66 -3.20
N GLY A 25 -21.39 -13.90 -2.36
CA GLY A 25 -22.30 -12.87 -1.87
C GLY A 25 -21.64 -11.88 -0.93
N PHE A 26 -20.65 -12.30 -0.12
CA PHE A 26 -19.81 -11.38 0.65
C PHE A 26 -19.05 -10.43 -0.28
N TRP A 27 -18.36 -10.95 -1.31
CA TRP A 27 -17.66 -10.10 -2.27
C TRP A 27 -18.63 -9.22 -3.04
N THR A 28 -19.75 -9.76 -3.52
CA THR A 28 -20.83 -9.01 -4.20
C THR A 28 -21.36 -7.87 -3.33
N HIS A 29 -21.48 -8.08 -2.01
CA HIS A 29 -21.91 -7.06 -1.05
C HIS A 29 -20.82 -6.03 -0.74
N VAL A 30 -19.57 -6.46 -0.51
CA VAL A 30 -18.41 -5.60 -0.25
C VAL A 30 -18.10 -4.73 -1.47
N THR A 31 -18.09 -5.32 -2.66
CA THR A 31 -17.94 -4.61 -3.93
C THR A 31 -19.24 -3.96 -4.39
N ARG A 32 -20.31 -4.04 -3.58
CA ARG A 32 -21.66 -3.53 -3.85
C ARG A 32 -22.08 -3.65 -5.32
N ALA A 33 -21.79 -4.80 -5.92
CA ALA A 33 -21.91 -5.00 -7.36
C ALA A 33 -23.37 -4.87 -7.83
N GLU A 34 -24.32 -5.28 -6.99
CA GLU A 34 -25.76 -5.21 -7.28
C GLU A 34 -26.34 -3.79 -7.23
N TYR A 35 -25.68 -2.85 -6.55
CA TYR A 35 -26.15 -1.47 -6.41
C TYR A 35 -25.40 -0.49 -7.32
N GLY A 36 -24.46 -0.98 -8.14
CA GLY A 36 -23.61 -0.13 -8.99
C GLY A 36 -22.72 0.85 -8.23
N THR A 37 -22.60 0.74 -6.89
CA THR A 37 -22.07 1.81 -6.01
C THR A 37 -20.59 2.13 -6.22
N PHE A 38 -19.80 1.20 -6.78
CA PHE A 38 -18.40 1.45 -7.13
C PHE A 38 -18.16 1.62 -8.63
N THR A 39 -19.20 1.85 -9.42
CA THR A 39 -19.05 2.22 -10.83
C THR A 39 -19.42 3.70 -10.93
N LEU A 40 -18.44 4.59 -10.69
CA LEU A 40 -18.69 6.04 -10.70
C LEU A 40 -19.03 6.59 -12.10
N PHE A 41 -18.70 5.84 -13.17
CA PHE A 41 -19.09 6.17 -14.55
C PHE A 41 -19.61 4.93 -15.27
N SER A 42 -20.84 5.02 -15.77
CA SER A 42 -21.58 3.94 -16.45
C SER A 42 -21.43 3.94 -17.98
N GLY A 43 -20.61 4.84 -18.55
CA GLY A 43 -20.44 4.94 -19.99
C GLY A 43 -19.51 3.88 -20.59
N GLU A 44 -19.76 3.58 -21.87
CA GLU A 44 -19.08 2.56 -22.66
C GLU A 44 -17.55 2.78 -22.69
N GLY A 45 -16.77 1.73 -22.45
CA GLY A 45 -15.30 1.76 -22.43
C GLY A 45 -14.66 0.73 -21.50
N SER A 46 -13.45 0.30 -21.84
CA SER A 46 -12.71 -0.72 -21.08
C SER A 46 -12.26 -0.19 -19.71
N ARG A 47 -12.71 -0.84 -18.63
CA ARG A 47 -12.34 -0.52 -17.23
C ARG A 47 -10.82 -0.57 -17.02
N ASP A 48 -10.17 -1.56 -17.63
CA ASP A 48 -8.73 -1.78 -17.52
C ASP A 48 -7.92 -0.63 -18.13
N HIS A 49 -8.38 -0.10 -19.27
CA HIS A 49 -7.74 1.04 -19.91
C HIS A 49 -7.80 2.28 -19.02
N ARG A 50 -8.96 2.56 -18.41
CA ARG A 50 -9.16 3.72 -17.53
C ARG A 50 -8.35 3.61 -16.24
N ALA A 51 -8.24 2.43 -15.65
CA ALA A 51 -7.40 2.21 -14.46
C ALA A 51 -5.92 2.46 -14.75
N ARG A 52 -5.40 1.95 -15.87
CA ARG A 52 -4.01 2.20 -16.30
C ARG A 52 -3.76 3.67 -16.57
N LEU A 53 -4.67 4.32 -17.31
CA LEU A 53 -4.59 5.75 -17.57
C LEU A 53 -4.60 6.54 -16.26
N GLY A 54 -5.46 6.18 -15.32
CA GLY A 54 -5.51 6.76 -13.99
C GLY A 54 -4.19 6.64 -13.24
N ILE A 55 -3.55 5.46 -13.22
CA ILE A 55 -2.24 5.28 -12.55
C ILE A 55 -1.19 6.19 -13.19
N THR A 56 -1.14 6.27 -14.53
CA THR A 56 -0.17 7.12 -15.22
C THR A 56 -0.40 8.61 -14.98
N ARG A 57 -1.67 9.05 -14.92
CA ARG A 57 -2.05 10.43 -14.62
C ARG A 57 -1.72 10.80 -13.18
N TYR A 58 -1.99 9.90 -12.24
CA TYR A 58 -1.61 10.08 -10.84
C TYR A 58 -0.09 10.21 -10.69
N ALA A 59 0.69 9.33 -11.34
CA ALA A 59 2.16 9.40 -11.29
C ALA A 59 2.70 10.71 -11.85
N ARG A 60 2.12 11.24 -12.95
CA ARG A 60 2.47 12.56 -13.48
C ARG A 60 2.06 13.68 -12.52
N ASN A 61 0.85 13.63 -11.96
CA ASN A 61 0.39 14.63 -10.99
C ASN A 61 1.33 14.70 -9.78
N LEU A 62 1.70 13.55 -9.21
CA LEU A 62 2.65 13.48 -8.10
C LEU A 62 4.04 14.03 -8.51
N HIS A 63 4.49 13.73 -9.73
CA HIS A 63 5.74 14.27 -10.25
C HIS A 63 5.67 15.79 -10.36
N ASP A 64 4.61 16.34 -10.96
CA ASP A 64 4.48 17.77 -11.23
C ASP A 64 4.28 18.57 -9.92
N ASP A 65 3.43 18.08 -9.00
CA ASP A 65 3.16 18.73 -7.71
C ASP A 65 4.37 18.74 -6.77
N THR A 66 5.33 17.83 -6.96
CA THR A 66 6.54 17.70 -6.11
C THR A 66 7.82 18.19 -6.80
N GLY A 67 7.70 18.81 -7.98
CA GLY A 67 8.85 19.25 -8.77
C GLY A 67 9.77 18.11 -9.23
N GLY A 68 9.23 16.88 -9.32
CA GLY A 68 9.92 15.68 -9.75
C GLY A 68 10.78 15.00 -8.69
N ILE A 69 10.82 15.51 -7.45
CA ILE A 69 11.70 15.01 -6.40
C ILE A 69 11.12 13.76 -5.70
N ALA A 70 9.79 13.69 -5.56
CA ALA A 70 9.16 12.62 -4.78
C ALA A 70 9.46 11.19 -5.27
N PRO A 71 9.48 10.86 -6.58
CA PRO A 71 9.81 9.52 -7.05
C PRO A 71 11.20 9.06 -6.59
N TRP A 72 12.18 9.96 -6.61
CA TRP A 72 13.55 9.68 -6.20
C TRP A 72 13.66 9.44 -4.69
N LEU A 73 12.96 10.24 -3.89
CA LEU A 73 12.92 10.05 -2.45
C LEU A 73 12.18 8.77 -2.07
N MET A 74 11.05 8.45 -2.72
CA MET A 74 10.34 7.20 -2.48
C MET A 74 11.21 5.99 -2.84
N LEU A 75 11.97 6.06 -3.94
CA LEU A 75 12.95 5.03 -4.29
C LEU A 75 14.04 4.88 -3.22
N ALA A 76 14.59 6.00 -2.73
CA ALA A 76 15.55 6.00 -1.63
C ALA A 76 14.97 5.37 -0.35
N ALA A 77 13.69 5.61 -0.07
CA ALA A 77 12.99 5.00 1.07
C ALA A 77 12.87 3.47 0.93
N VAL A 78 12.57 2.97 -0.28
CA VAL A 78 12.53 1.53 -0.57
C VAL A 78 13.91 0.91 -0.40
N ILE A 79 14.96 1.52 -0.93
CA ILE A 79 16.35 1.04 -0.80
C ILE A 79 16.77 1.03 0.69
N GLY A 80 16.49 2.12 1.41
CA GLY A 80 16.72 2.24 2.85
C GLY A 80 15.97 1.18 3.65
N GLY A 81 14.70 0.94 3.33
CA GLY A 81 13.86 -0.08 3.94
C GLY A 81 14.36 -1.50 3.68
N VAL A 82 14.71 -1.84 2.44
CA VAL A 82 15.27 -3.15 2.05
C VAL A 82 16.62 -3.38 2.72
N SER A 83 17.49 -2.37 2.78
CA SER A 83 18.79 -2.47 3.44
C SER A 83 18.65 -2.63 4.96
N ALA A 84 17.73 -1.91 5.60
CA ALA A 84 17.39 -2.06 7.01
C ALA A 84 16.82 -3.45 7.31
N TRP A 85 15.88 -3.93 6.48
CA TRP A 85 15.33 -5.27 6.58
C TRP A 85 16.41 -6.35 6.43
N ALA A 86 17.31 -6.21 5.45
CA ALA A 86 18.40 -7.15 5.24
C ALA A 86 19.38 -7.17 6.44
N ARG A 87 19.71 -6.01 7.01
CA ARG A 87 20.50 -5.89 8.25
C ARG A 87 19.81 -6.55 9.43
N GLU A 88 18.52 -6.29 9.60
CA GLU A 88 17.72 -6.86 10.69
C GLU A 88 17.58 -8.38 10.55
N ARG A 89 17.35 -8.89 9.34
CA ARG A 89 17.33 -10.34 9.07
C ARG A 89 18.65 -11.01 9.44
N ARG A 90 19.80 -10.37 9.15
CA ARG A 90 21.13 -10.86 9.57
C ARG A 90 21.29 -10.81 11.09
N ARG A 91 20.86 -9.73 11.75
CA ARG A 91 20.88 -9.58 13.22
C ARG A 91 20.02 -10.64 13.91
N ARG A 92 18.81 -10.89 13.42
CA ARG A 92 17.92 -11.94 13.93
C ARG A 92 18.50 -13.33 13.79
N ARG A 93 19.17 -13.65 12.67
CA ARG A 93 19.88 -14.93 12.52
C ARG A 93 20.99 -15.09 13.58
N ARG A 94 21.76 -14.04 13.86
CA ARG A 94 22.79 -14.05 14.93
C ARG A 94 22.17 -14.17 16.32
N ARG A 95 21.11 -13.40 16.61
CA ARG A 95 20.35 -13.46 17.86
C ARG A 95 19.71 -14.82 18.04
N ARG A 96 19.16 -15.45 17.00
CA ARG A 96 18.59 -16.80 17.05
C ARG A 96 19.65 -17.83 17.43
N ARG A 97 20.86 -17.78 16.86
CA ARG A 97 21.98 -18.66 17.26
C ARG A 97 22.43 -18.45 18.71
N ARG A 98 22.47 -17.19 19.17
CA ARG A 98 22.81 -16.87 20.57
C ARG A 98 21.69 -17.27 21.54
N ASN A 99 20.45 -17.04 21.15
CA ASN A 99 19.27 -17.40 21.91
C ASN A 99 19.07 -18.90 21.91
N GLU A 100 19.38 -19.66 20.86
CA GLU A 100 19.37 -21.13 20.88
C GLU A 100 20.36 -21.67 21.94
N LYS A 101 21.51 -21.01 22.13
CA LYS A 101 22.45 -21.33 23.23
C LYS A 101 21.94 -20.91 24.60
N ASN A 102 21.17 -19.82 24.69
CA ASN A 102 20.62 -19.30 25.95
C ASN A 102 19.20 -19.83 26.26
N ALA A 103 18.52 -20.47 25.31
CA ALA A 103 17.13 -20.93 25.38
C ALA A 103 17.01 -22.32 26.01
N SER A 104 18.14 -23.00 26.22
CA SER A 104 18.20 -24.05 27.24
C SER A 104 17.85 -23.50 28.64
N ASP A 105 18.01 -22.19 28.87
CA ASP A 105 17.83 -21.55 30.20
C ASP A 105 16.65 -20.54 30.26
N ALA A 106 15.88 -20.36 29.17
CA ALA A 106 14.90 -19.26 29.07
C ALA A 106 13.46 -19.66 29.46
N THR A 107 12.86 -18.90 30.38
CA THR A 107 11.46 -19.03 30.84
C THR A 107 10.44 -18.55 29.80
N THR A 108 9.23 -19.14 29.81
CA THR A 108 8.17 -18.99 28.80
C THR A 108 7.79 -17.53 28.47
N GLU A 109 7.78 -16.62 29.44
CA GLU A 109 7.41 -15.21 29.22
C GLU A 109 8.38 -14.45 28.31
N THR A 110 9.68 -14.78 28.36
CA THR A 110 10.69 -14.13 27.52
C THR A 110 10.54 -14.46 26.04
N ARG A 111 9.85 -15.57 25.71
CA ARG A 111 9.61 -16.04 24.34
C ARG A 111 8.47 -15.27 23.69
N GLU A 112 7.44 -14.90 24.45
CA GLU A 112 6.28 -14.13 23.97
C GLU A 112 6.67 -12.69 23.60
N LEU A 113 7.44 -12.02 24.47
CA LEU A 113 7.95 -10.66 24.21
C LEU A 113 8.91 -10.61 23.00
N ALA A 114 9.67 -11.68 22.77
CA ALA A 114 10.58 -11.78 21.62
C ALA A 114 9.86 -11.95 20.28
N LEU A 115 8.68 -12.58 20.27
CA LEU A 115 7.84 -12.74 19.08
C LEU A 115 7.08 -11.43 18.74
N ALA A 116 6.73 -10.63 19.75
CA ALA A 116 6.04 -9.34 19.57
C ALA A 116 6.91 -8.26 18.89
N GLY A 117 8.24 -8.32 19.01
CA GLY A 117 9.18 -7.28 18.52
C GLY A 117 9.41 -7.25 17.00
N SER A 118 8.55 -7.86 16.18
CA SER A 118 8.82 -8.08 14.76
C SER A 118 8.21 -7.04 13.80
N CYS A 119 7.95 -5.82 14.26
CA CYS A 119 7.35 -4.75 13.44
C CYS A 119 8.28 -4.21 12.35
N HIS A 120 7.96 -4.27 11.05
CA HIS A 120 6.79 -3.72 10.34
C HIS A 120 6.82 -2.18 10.21
N GLY A 121 7.98 -1.53 10.10
CA GLY A 121 8.11 -0.05 10.07
C GLY A 121 7.42 0.65 8.89
N LEU A 122 8.01 0.59 7.68
CA LEU A 122 7.46 1.24 6.48
C LEU A 122 6.56 0.33 5.63
N ALA A 123 6.68 -0.98 5.80
CA ALA A 123 5.92 -1.97 5.04
C ALA A 123 4.40 -1.75 5.06
N PRO A 124 3.73 -1.56 6.23
CA PRO A 124 2.28 -1.33 6.24
C PRO A 124 1.89 -0.03 5.54
N VAL A 125 2.73 1.01 5.59
CA VAL A 125 2.48 2.29 4.92
C VAL A 125 2.58 2.16 3.41
N VAL A 126 3.63 1.48 2.91
CA VAL A 126 3.79 1.22 1.47
C VAL A 126 2.67 0.32 0.94
N VAL A 127 2.25 -0.68 1.73
CA VAL A 127 1.13 -1.55 1.39
C VAL A 127 -0.18 -0.75 1.37
N ALA A 128 -0.45 0.08 2.38
CA ALA A 128 -1.63 0.94 2.42
C ALA A 128 -1.68 1.91 1.24
N TYR A 129 -0.55 2.53 0.90
CA TYR A 129 -0.40 3.41 -0.25
C TYR A 129 -0.72 2.68 -1.57
N ALA A 130 -0.16 1.49 -1.76
CA ALA A 130 -0.38 0.69 -2.96
C ALA A 130 -1.85 0.23 -3.06
N LEU A 131 -2.41 -0.29 -1.97
CA LEU A 131 -3.80 -0.75 -1.92
C LEU A 131 -4.77 0.39 -2.17
N TYR A 132 -4.56 1.55 -1.54
CA TYR A 132 -5.41 2.71 -1.73
C TYR A 132 -5.30 3.24 -3.16
N THR A 133 -4.08 3.48 -3.66
CA THR A 133 -3.88 4.08 -4.98
C THR A 133 -4.35 3.15 -6.10
N VAL A 134 -3.95 1.87 -6.07
CA VAL A 134 -4.36 0.91 -7.10
C VAL A 134 -5.85 0.58 -6.95
N GLY A 135 -6.33 0.34 -5.74
CA GLY A 135 -7.74 0.04 -5.47
C GLY A 135 -8.66 1.18 -5.93
N PHE A 136 -8.28 2.42 -5.65
CA PHE A 136 -9.00 3.59 -6.12
C PHE A 136 -9.06 3.64 -7.64
N GLN A 137 -7.95 3.40 -8.37
CA GLN A 137 -7.99 3.45 -9.84
C GLN A 137 -8.75 2.29 -10.48
N LEU A 138 -8.77 1.11 -9.82
CA LEU A 138 -9.58 -0.04 -10.26
C LEU A 138 -11.08 0.19 -10.05
N LEU A 139 -11.46 0.88 -8.97
CA LEU A 139 -12.86 1.16 -8.64
C LEU A 139 -13.38 2.41 -9.34
N ALA A 140 -12.58 3.46 -9.47
CA ALA A 140 -13.05 4.76 -9.90
C ALA A 140 -13.66 4.75 -11.31
N ASN A 141 -13.15 3.91 -12.23
CA ASN A 141 -13.62 3.75 -13.62
C ASN A 141 -14.04 5.07 -14.32
N LEU A 142 -13.49 6.20 -13.90
CA LEU A 142 -13.89 7.53 -14.36
C LEU A 142 -13.21 7.79 -15.71
N PRO A 143 -13.87 8.46 -16.66
CA PRO A 143 -13.22 8.92 -17.88
C PRO A 143 -12.41 10.17 -17.53
N ILE A 144 -11.19 9.95 -17.04
CA ILE A 144 -10.23 10.97 -16.60
C ILE A 144 -9.76 11.82 -17.80
N GLU A 145 -10.12 11.45 -19.03
CA GLU A 145 -9.90 12.23 -20.24
C GLU A 145 -10.65 13.56 -20.23
N LYS A 146 -11.75 13.67 -19.48
CA LYS A 146 -12.48 14.93 -19.32
C LYS A 146 -12.00 15.66 -18.05
N ASP A 147 -11.71 16.95 -18.19
CA ASP A 147 -11.15 17.78 -17.11
C ASP A 147 -12.01 17.80 -15.83
N LEU A 148 -13.34 17.71 -15.98
CA LEU A 148 -14.27 17.64 -14.85
C LEU A 148 -13.97 16.44 -13.95
N TYR A 149 -13.83 15.26 -14.53
CA TYR A 149 -13.58 14.01 -13.80
C TYR A 149 -12.15 13.95 -13.26
N ALA A 150 -11.18 14.50 -14.00
CA ALA A 150 -9.82 14.65 -13.51
C ALA A 150 -9.74 15.55 -12.26
N GLY A 151 -10.53 16.63 -12.20
CA GLY A 151 -10.64 17.48 -11.01
C GLY A 151 -11.23 16.75 -9.80
N VAL A 152 -12.18 15.84 -10.00
CA VAL A 152 -12.73 15.00 -8.93
C VAL A 152 -11.68 14.01 -8.43
N SER A 153 -11.00 13.30 -9.35
CA SER A 153 -9.94 12.34 -9.00
C SER A 153 -8.80 12.97 -8.21
N ARG A 154 -8.36 14.19 -8.57
CA ARG A 154 -7.30 14.91 -7.84
C ARG A 154 -7.59 15.12 -6.35
N ARG A 155 -8.86 15.29 -5.95
CA ARG A 155 -9.24 15.43 -4.54
C ARG A 155 -9.05 14.14 -3.75
N PHE A 156 -9.32 13.00 -4.39
CA PHE A 156 -9.06 11.69 -3.80
C PHE A 156 -7.57 11.40 -3.74
N TRP A 157 -6.80 11.84 -4.74
CA TRP A 157 -5.35 11.68 -4.76
C TRP A 157 -4.64 12.34 -3.58
N MET A 158 -5.21 13.40 -2.98
CA MET A 158 -4.63 14.02 -1.78
C MET A 158 -4.40 13.01 -0.63
N GLN A 159 -5.23 11.97 -0.49
CA GLN A 159 -5.02 10.92 0.52
C GLN A 159 -3.83 10.02 0.17
N SER A 160 -3.67 9.66 -1.12
CA SER A 160 -2.47 8.99 -1.61
C SER A 160 -1.22 9.85 -1.44
N ASP A 161 -1.33 11.16 -1.66
CA ASP A 161 -0.20 12.09 -1.63
C ASP A 161 0.36 12.29 -0.23
N VAL A 162 -0.50 12.25 0.80
CA VAL A 162 -0.04 12.22 2.20
C VAL A 162 0.81 10.99 2.49
N LEU A 163 0.39 9.82 2.02
CA LEU A 163 1.15 8.58 2.18
C LEU A 163 2.44 8.59 1.36
N ALA A 164 2.39 9.11 0.12
CA ALA A 164 3.56 9.30 -0.72
C ALA A 164 4.57 10.25 -0.06
N GLY A 165 4.09 11.36 0.53
CA GLY A 165 4.89 12.32 1.28
C GLY A 165 5.56 11.70 2.51
N PHE A 166 4.85 10.85 3.26
CA PHE A 166 5.44 10.12 4.39
C PHE A 166 6.57 9.18 3.93
N VAL A 167 6.34 8.42 2.85
CA VAL A 167 7.37 7.54 2.27
C VAL A 167 8.55 8.35 1.74
N ALA A 168 8.30 9.45 1.04
CA ALA A 168 9.33 10.36 0.56
C ALA A 168 10.15 10.97 1.72
N GLY A 169 9.51 11.36 2.82
CA GLY A 169 10.19 11.85 4.02
C GLY A 169 11.13 10.81 4.64
N ALA A 170 10.71 9.54 4.70
CA ALA A 170 11.60 8.45 5.12
C ALA A 170 12.80 8.27 4.17
N GLY A 171 12.58 8.48 2.86
CA GLY A 171 13.63 8.49 1.85
C GLY A 171 14.61 9.64 2.00
N ALA A 172 14.12 10.85 2.29
CA ALA A 172 14.94 12.02 2.58
C ALA A 172 15.82 11.77 3.81
N ALA A 173 15.27 11.20 4.88
CA ALA A 173 16.05 10.83 6.06
C ALA A 173 17.18 9.83 5.74
N PHE A 174 16.89 8.84 4.88
CA PHE A 174 17.90 7.89 4.41
C PHE A 174 18.98 8.56 3.54
N ALA A 175 18.58 9.44 2.61
CA ALA A 175 19.52 10.17 1.77
C ALA A 175 20.44 11.09 2.59
N SER A 176 19.88 11.82 3.57
CA SER A 176 20.66 12.63 4.51
C SER A 176 21.65 11.79 5.30
N PHE A 177 21.22 10.62 5.80
CA PHE A 177 22.11 9.69 6.49
C PHE A 177 23.30 9.26 5.61
N LEU A 178 23.05 8.93 4.34
CA LEU A 178 24.11 8.59 3.40
C LEU A 178 25.05 9.76 3.15
N PHE A 179 24.51 10.96 2.94
CA PHE A 179 25.30 12.16 2.69
C PHE A 179 26.28 12.44 3.84
N PHE A 180 25.81 12.43 5.09
CA PHE A 180 26.69 12.62 6.26
C PHE A 180 27.69 11.48 6.44
N PHE A 181 27.27 10.23 6.19
CA PHE A 181 28.16 9.07 6.31
C PHE A 181 29.31 9.11 5.29
N PHE A 182 29.01 9.41 4.02
CA PHE A 182 30.04 9.56 3.00
C PHE A 182 30.89 10.81 3.23
N GLY A 183 30.30 11.92 3.68
CA GLY A 183 31.04 13.12 4.05
C GLY A 183 32.09 12.86 5.14
N ALA A 184 31.73 12.10 6.18
CA ALA A 184 32.66 11.70 7.23
C ALA A 184 33.80 10.79 6.71
N ILE A 185 33.50 9.82 5.84
CA ILE A 185 34.52 8.96 5.24
C ILE A 185 35.52 9.78 4.42
N VAL A 186 35.05 10.77 3.67
CA VAL A 186 35.91 11.64 2.86
C VAL A 186 36.76 12.56 3.75
N SER A 187 36.21 13.12 4.84
CA SER A 187 37.01 13.95 5.75
C SER A 187 38.10 13.16 6.46
N ASP A 188 37.81 11.92 6.84
CA ASP A 188 38.75 11.06 7.56
C ASP A 188 39.83 10.47 6.64
N GLY A 189 39.52 10.26 5.35
CA GLY A 189 40.47 9.82 4.33
C GLY A 189 41.51 10.87 3.92
N GLY A 190 41.29 12.15 4.25
CA GLY A 190 42.23 13.24 3.98
C GLY A 190 43.36 13.40 5.00
N VAL A 191 43.31 12.69 6.14
CA VAL A 191 44.28 12.85 7.25
C VAL A 191 45.46 11.86 7.18
N PHE A 192 45.45 10.90 6.24
CA PHE A 192 46.54 9.92 6.07
C PHE A 192 47.50 10.22 4.90
N ALA A 193 47.50 11.44 4.38
CA ALA A 193 48.38 11.86 3.28
C ALA A 193 49.12 13.16 3.60
N VAL A 194 49.93 13.18 4.67
CA VAL A 194 51.05 14.12 4.87
C VAL A 194 52.20 13.37 5.53
#